data_AF-A0A954FJ00-F1
#
_entry.id   AF-A0A954FJ00-F1
#
_cell.length_a   1.000
_cell.length_b   1.000
_cell.length_c   1.000
_cell.angle_alpha   90.00
_cell.angle_beta   90.00
_cell.angle_gamma   90.00
#
_symmetry.space_group_name_H-M   'P 1'
#
loop_
_entity.id
_entity.type
_entity.pdbx_description
1 polymer ?
#
loop_
_entity_poly.entity_id
_entity_poly.type
_entity_poly.pdbx_seq_one_letter_code
_entity_poly.pdbx_strand_id
1 'polypeptide(L)'
;MNLPGTLHSDNSTPIVTFEQLAAARRDWIDQVLRPWCQRASLKDLRLAELEWFDIAGRADTHATLWTWAWERFPAIVHPDLPGVHETHPVDVILKDGVRISGYPDARRSLRGMLVLVETNHDGVMVTHDAVAVDQISDVRRAER
;
A
#
# COMPACT_ATOMS: atom_id res chain seq x y z
N MET A 1 -33.90 -59.60 16.28
CA MET A 1 -34.36 -58.29 15.78
C MET A 1 -33.17 -57.35 15.78
N ASN A 2 -32.58 -57.10 14.61
CA ASN A 2 -31.53 -56.10 14.43
C ASN A 2 -32.18 -54.80 13.95
N LEU A 3 -31.84 -53.67 14.59
CA LEU A 3 -31.92 -52.36 13.96
C LEU A 3 -30.57 -51.65 14.10
N PRO A 4 -30.08 -50.95 13.05
CA PRO A 4 -28.68 -50.59 12.90
C PRO A 4 -28.44 -49.08 13.02
N GLY A 5 -27.18 -48.70 13.02
CA GLY A 5 -26.75 -47.50 12.30
C GLY A 5 -26.27 -46.33 13.16
N THR A 6 -25.08 -46.48 13.73
CA THR A 6 -24.22 -45.39 14.19
C THR A 6 -24.04 -44.36 13.07
N LEU A 7 -24.48 -43.12 13.30
CA LEU A 7 -24.19 -41.97 12.44
C LEU A 7 -22.68 -41.75 12.41
N HIS A 8 -22.02 -42.16 11.32
CA HIS A 8 -20.66 -41.72 11.04
C HIS A 8 -20.73 -40.29 10.50
N SER A 9 -20.39 -39.33 11.36
CA SER A 9 -20.00 -37.99 10.92
C SER A 9 -18.69 -38.13 10.15
N ASP A 10 -18.77 -38.22 8.82
CA ASP A 10 -17.61 -38.23 7.95
C ASP A 10 -16.96 -36.85 7.98
N ASN A 11 -16.04 -36.65 8.91
CA ASN A 11 -15.28 -35.42 9.11
C ASN A 11 -14.08 -35.39 8.14
N SER A 12 -14.33 -35.70 6.88
CA SER A 12 -13.33 -35.70 5.81
C SER A 12 -13.06 -34.26 5.40
N THR A 13 -11.94 -33.70 5.87
CA THR A 13 -11.42 -32.41 5.39
C THR A 13 -11.30 -32.47 3.87
N PRO A 14 -11.98 -31.60 3.11
CA PRO A 14 -11.93 -31.64 1.66
C PRO A 14 -10.49 -31.46 1.19
N ILE A 15 -10.03 -32.34 0.28
CA ILE A 15 -8.73 -32.19 -0.37
C ILE A 15 -8.80 -30.96 -1.28
N VAL A 16 -8.13 -29.88 -0.85
CA VAL A 16 -8.01 -28.64 -1.63
C VAL A 16 -6.94 -28.84 -2.71
N THR A 17 -7.25 -28.53 -3.96
CA THR A 17 -6.25 -28.59 -5.04
C THR A 17 -5.25 -27.44 -4.93
N PHE A 18 -4.08 -27.57 -5.55
CA PHE A 18 -3.10 -26.50 -5.57
C PHE A 18 -3.66 -25.21 -6.20
N GLU A 19 -4.44 -25.32 -7.28
CA GLU A 19 -5.06 -24.19 -7.97
C GLU A 19 -6.04 -23.45 -7.04
N GLN A 20 -6.83 -24.19 -6.26
CA GLN A 20 -7.74 -23.64 -5.27
C GLN A 20 -6.99 -22.94 -4.14
N LEU A 21 -5.90 -23.53 -3.65
CA LEU A 21 -5.05 -22.91 -2.62
C LEU A 21 -4.41 -21.61 -3.14
N ALA A 22 -3.87 -21.64 -4.37
CA ALA A 22 -3.27 -20.46 -4.99
C ALA A 22 -4.31 -19.36 -5.27
N ALA A 23 -5.53 -19.73 -5.68
CA ALA A 23 -6.64 -18.79 -5.85
C ALA A 23 -7.04 -18.15 -4.51
N ALA A 24 -7.25 -18.95 -3.47
CA ALA A 24 -7.59 -18.45 -2.14
C ALA A 24 -6.53 -17.49 -1.59
N ARG A 25 -5.24 -17.75 -1.87
CA ARG A 25 -4.16 -16.86 -1.48
C ARG A 25 -4.20 -15.52 -2.21
N ARG A 26 -4.44 -15.52 -3.53
CA ARG A 26 -4.60 -14.28 -4.32
C ARG A 26 -5.81 -13.48 -3.83
N ASP A 27 -6.94 -14.15 -3.65
CA ASP A 27 -8.16 -13.52 -3.15
C ASP A 27 -7.94 -12.86 -1.78
N TRP A 28 -7.22 -13.52 -0.87
CA TRP A 28 -6.88 -12.92 0.41
C TRP A 28 -5.95 -11.70 0.26
N ILE A 29 -4.97 -11.74 -0.63
CA ILE A 29 -4.10 -10.58 -0.88
C ILE A 29 -4.93 -9.39 -1.38
N ASP A 30 -5.80 -9.62 -2.36
CA ASP A 30 -6.58 -8.58 -3.01
C ASP A 30 -7.71 -8.03 -2.13
N GLN A 31 -8.37 -8.89 -1.35
CA GLN A 31 -9.53 -8.51 -0.54
C GLN A 31 -9.16 -8.09 0.89
N VAL A 32 -8.01 -8.54 1.40
CA VAL A 32 -7.61 -8.30 2.79
C VAL A 32 -6.32 -7.50 2.87
N LEU A 33 -5.21 -8.04 2.36
CA LEU A 33 -3.88 -7.48 2.65
C LEU A 33 -3.68 -6.11 1.98
N ARG A 34 -3.96 -5.98 0.68
CA ARG A 34 -3.79 -4.72 -0.05
C ARG A 34 -4.74 -3.63 0.50
N PRO A 35 -6.05 -3.88 0.70
CA PRO A 35 -6.93 -2.91 1.34
C PRO A 35 -6.54 -2.58 2.79
N TRP A 36 -5.89 -3.49 3.51
CA TRP A 36 -5.34 -3.19 4.83
C TRP A 36 -4.16 -2.21 4.73
N CYS A 37 -3.23 -2.41 3.79
CA CYS A 37 -2.09 -1.50 3.56
C CYS A 37 -2.57 -0.07 3.23
N GLN A 38 -3.65 0.05 2.47
CA GLN A 38 -4.28 1.34 2.10
C GLN A 38 -4.91 2.06 3.30
N ARG A 39 -5.13 1.40 4.45
CA ARG A 39 -5.85 2.01 5.60
C ARG A 39 -5.04 2.02 6.90
N ALA A 40 -4.04 1.15 7.02
CA ALA A 40 -3.22 0.98 8.22
C ALA A 40 -2.47 2.27 8.60
N SER A 41 -2.17 2.46 9.88
CA SER A 41 -1.31 3.58 10.27
C SER A 41 0.13 3.38 9.79
N LEU A 42 0.91 4.46 9.66
CA LEU A 42 2.34 4.41 9.38
C LEU A 42 3.09 3.53 10.40
N LYS A 43 2.65 3.57 11.65
CA LYS A 43 3.20 2.71 12.72
C LYS A 43 2.98 1.24 12.39
N ASP A 44 1.76 0.86 12.03
CA ASP A 44 1.42 -0.53 11.72
C ASP A 44 2.06 -0.99 10.42
N LEU A 45 2.16 -0.12 9.40
CA LEU A 45 2.88 -0.40 8.16
C LEU A 45 4.35 -0.70 8.42
N ARG A 46 5.02 0.09 9.29
CA ARG A 46 6.42 -0.17 9.67
C ARG A 46 6.59 -1.47 10.43
N LEU A 47 5.60 -1.86 11.24
CA LEU A 47 5.61 -3.17 11.90
C LEU A 47 5.43 -4.31 10.89
N ALA A 48 4.45 -4.17 9.99
CA ALA A 48 4.20 -5.15 8.94
C ALA A 48 5.41 -5.33 8.01
N GLU A 49 6.19 -4.28 7.75
CA GLU A 49 7.44 -4.38 6.99
C GLU A 49 8.46 -5.33 7.63
N LEU A 50 8.55 -5.35 8.96
CA LEU A 50 9.43 -6.28 9.69
C LEU A 50 8.93 -7.73 9.60
N GLU A 51 7.61 -7.90 9.64
CA GLU A 51 6.94 -9.20 9.59
C GLU A 51 6.55 -9.62 8.17
N TRP A 52 7.01 -8.89 7.15
CA TRP A 52 6.46 -9.03 5.79
C TRP A 52 6.74 -10.40 5.19
N PHE A 53 7.86 -11.02 5.56
CA PHE A 53 8.18 -12.38 5.14
C PHE A 53 7.12 -13.38 5.60
N ASP A 54 6.62 -13.26 6.82
CA ASP A 54 5.60 -14.15 7.35
C ASP A 54 4.20 -13.82 6.84
N ILE A 55 3.93 -12.55 6.55
CA ILE A 55 2.63 -12.08 6.03
C ILE A 55 2.48 -12.37 4.53
N ALA A 56 3.51 -12.08 3.74
CA ALA A 56 3.47 -12.00 2.27
C ALA A 56 4.49 -12.90 1.57
N GLY A 57 5.38 -13.58 2.31
CA GLY A 57 6.45 -14.38 1.75
C GLY A 57 7.61 -13.52 1.23
N ARG A 58 8.25 -13.95 0.14
CA ARG A 58 9.40 -13.25 -0.48
C ARG A 58 9.02 -12.03 -1.32
N ALA A 59 7.81 -11.51 -1.18
CA ALA A 59 7.39 -10.32 -1.90
C ALA A 59 8.22 -9.11 -1.43
N ASP A 60 8.72 -8.33 -2.39
CA ASP A 60 9.48 -7.11 -2.08
C ASP A 60 8.56 -6.07 -1.39
N THR A 61 8.98 -5.57 -0.23
CA THR A 61 8.17 -4.65 0.59
C THR A 61 7.95 -3.31 -0.09
N HIS A 62 8.95 -2.82 -0.85
CA HIS A 62 8.84 -1.56 -1.56
C HIS A 62 7.82 -1.66 -2.68
N ALA A 63 7.87 -2.72 -3.49
CA ALA A 63 6.96 -2.97 -4.59
C ALA A 63 5.55 -3.39 -4.15
N THR A 64 5.39 -3.96 -2.96
CA THR A 64 4.09 -4.40 -2.43
C THR A 64 3.60 -3.50 -1.30
N LEU A 65 3.97 -3.76 -0.05
CA LEU A 65 3.50 -3.03 1.14
C LEU A 65 3.45 -1.51 0.94
N TRP A 66 4.57 -0.90 0.53
CA TRP A 66 4.66 0.55 0.43
C TRP A 66 3.94 1.11 -0.80
N THR A 67 4.04 0.46 -1.97
CA THR A 67 3.23 0.82 -3.14
C THR A 67 1.73 0.78 -2.79
N TRP A 68 1.26 -0.31 -2.17
CA TRP A 68 -0.14 -0.46 -1.77
C TRP A 68 -0.56 0.55 -0.70
N ALA A 69 0.34 0.94 0.20
CA ALA A 69 0.07 2.04 1.12
C ALA A 69 -0.12 3.38 0.39
N TRP A 70 0.68 3.65 -0.64
CA TRP A 70 0.57 4.88 -1.44
C TRP A 70 -0.63 4.91 -2.38
N GLU A 71 -1.25 3.78 -2.70
CA GLU A 71 -2.49 3.70 -3.51
C GLU A 71 -3.69 4.42 -2.89
N ARG A 72 -3.59 4.85 -1.61
CA ARG A 72 -4.47 5.87 -1.02
C ARG A 72 -4.60 7.11 -1.90
N PHE A 73 -3.55 7.43 -2.64
CA PHE A 73 -3.37 8.64 -3.40
C PHE A 73 -3.01 8.29 -4.86
N PRO A 74 -4.01 7.95 -5.71
CA PRO A 74 -3.78 7.54 -7.09
C PRO A 74 -3.00 8.56 -7.94
N ALA A 75 -2.97 9.83 -7.54
CA ALA A 75 -2.24 10.89 -8.21
C ALA A 75 -0.70 10.68 -8.20
N ILE A 76 -0.17 9.95 -7.21
CA ILE A 76 1.28 9.76 -7.01
C ILE A 76 1.75 8.32 -7.19
N VAL A 77 0.89 7.38 -7.59
CA VAL A 77 1.28 6.00 -7.89
C VAL A 77 0.99 5.66 -9.34
N HIS A 78 1.76 4.73 -9.90
CA HIS A 78 1.49 4.15 -11.21
C HIS A 78 1.23 2.65 -11.07
N PRO A 79 0.24 2.06 -11.76
CA PRO A 79 -0.08 0.63 -11.63
C PRO A 79 1.11 -0.31 -11.90
N ASP A 80 2.00 0.10 -12.80
CA ASP A 80 3.11 -0.71 -13.28
C ASP A 80 4.47 -0.35 -12.66
N LEU A 81 4.55 0.64 -11.78
CA LEU A 81 5.83 1.09 -11.19
C LEU A 81 5.75 1.12 -9.65
N PRO A 82 6.78 0.60 -8.95
CA PRO A 82 6.78 0.56 -7.49
C PRO A 82 7.01 1.95 -6.88
N GLY A 83 6.36 2.20 -5.74
CA GLY A 83 6.52 3.44 -4.98
C GLY A 83 5.79 4.65 -5.58
N VAL A 84 6.27 5.85 -5.23
CA VAL A 84 5.70 7.11 -5.72
C VAL A 84 6.28 7.50 -7.08
N HIS A 85 5.52 8.26 -7.86
CA HIS A 85 5.85 8.58 -9.24
C HIS A 85 6.23 10.06 -9.42
N GLU A 86 7.39 10.32 -10.03
CA GLU A 86 8.01 11.66 -10.11
C GLU A 86 7.62 12.48 -11.35
N THR A 87 6.71 11.99 -12.21
CA THR A 87 6.56 12.58 -13.56
C THR A 87 5.68 13.83 -13.66
N HIS A 88 4.89 14.13 -12.63
CA HIS A 88 3.99 15.28 -12.65
C HIS A 88 4.02 15.99 -11.30
N PRO A 89 3.82 17.33 -11.30
CA PRO A 89 3.65 18.06 -10.05
C PRO A 89 2.32 17.68 -9.42
N VAL A 90 2.30 17.65 -8.09
CA VAL A 90 1.12 17.34 -7.29
C VAL A 90 0.90 18.40 -6.22
N ASP A 91 -0.35 18.54 -5.84
CA ASP A 91 -0.81 19.27 -4.68
C ASP A 91 -1.15 18.28 -3.57
N VAL A 92 -0.42 18.35 -2.47
CA VAL A 92 -0.65 17.54 -1.27
C VAL A 92 -1.36 18.40 -0.24
N ILE A 93 -2.54 17.97 0.17
CA ILE A 93 -3.31 18.60 1.23
C ILE A 93 -3.11 17.78 2.48
N LEU A 94 -2.66 18.42 3.56
CA LEU A 94 -2.46 17.80 4.86
C LEU A 94 -3.75 17.84 5.69
N LYS A 95 -3.82 17.01 6.73
CA LYS A 95 -4.97 16.95 7.64
C LYS A 95 -5.17 18.21 8.48
N ASP A 96 -4.13 19.00 8.67
CA ASP A 96 -4.19 20.31 9.33
C ASP A 96 -4.62 21.44 8.37
N GLY A 97 -4.83 21.12 7.09
CA GLY A 97 -5.23 22.07 6.05
C GLY A 97 -4.07 22.73 5.30
N VAL A 98 -2.82 22.45 5.68
CA VAL A 98 -1.64 22.94 4.93
C VAL A 98 -1.61 22.32 3.54
N ARG A 99 -1.24 23.12 2.53
CA ARG A 99 -1.04 22.66 1.15
C ARG A 99 0.44 22.78 0.78
N ILE A 100 0.98 21.71 0.20
CA ILE A 100 2.35 21.66 -0.31
C ILE A 100 2.29 21.23 -1.77
N SER A 101 3.00 21.93 -2.64
CA SER A 101 3.01 21.65 -4.07
C SER A 101 4.43 21.32 -4.53
N GLY A 102 4.56 20.38 -5.47
CA GLY A 102 5.86 19.99 -6.02
C GLY A 102 5.83 18.66 -6.74
N TYR A 103 6.97 18.25 -7.27
CA TYR A 103 7.19 16.92 -7.84
C TYR A 103 7.55 15.94 -6.72
N PRO A 104 6.92 14.74 -6.66
CA PRO A 104 7.39 13.69 -5.79
C PRO A 104 8.85 13.33 -6.11
N ASP A 105 9.67 13.18 -5.07
CA ASP A 105 11.01 12.60 -5.16
C ASP A 105 10.95 11.16 -4.64
N ALA A 106 10.84 10.18 -5.53
CA ALA A 106 10.70 8.77 -5.19
C ALA A 106 11.94 8.19 -4.52
N ARG A 107 13.13 8.73 -4.83
CA ARG A 107 14.37 8.31 -4.19
C ARG A 107 14.41 8.66 -2.71
N ARG A 108 13.78 9.78 -2.33
CA ARG A 108 13.70 10.25 -0.94
C ARG A 108 12.39 9.87 -0.25
N SER A 109 11.34 9.56 -1.02
CA SER A 109 10.03 9.18 -0.50
C SER A 109 9.99 7.71 -0.12
N LEU A 110 10.47 7.40 1.08
CA LEU A 110 10.65 6.04 1.55
C LEU A 110 9.75 5.75 2.76
N ARG A 111 9.28 4.50 2.86
CA ARG A 111 8.65 3.93 4.07
C ARG A 111 7.53 4.80 4.64
N GLY A 112 6.62 5.23 3.74
CA GLY A 112 5.45 6.04 4.08
C GLY A 112 5.75 7.51 4.36
N MET A 113 6.92 8.00 3.96
CA MET A 113 7.28 9.42 3.96
C MET A 113 7.30 9.93 2.52
N LEU A 114 6.58 11.01 2.23
CA LEU A 114 6.57 11.69 0.94
C LEU A 114 7.49 12.91 1.00
N VAL A 115 8.36 13.06 0.02
CA VAL A 115 9.20 14.23 -0.17
C VAL A 115 8.82 14.88 -1.48
N LEU A 116 8.56 16.19 -1.45
CA LEU A 116 8.28 17.00 -2.63
C LEU A 116 9.45 17.94 -2.91
N VAL A 117 9.76 18.10 -4.20
CA VAL A 117 10.70 19.11 -4.70
C VAL A 117 9.97 20.10 -5.60
N GLU A 118 10.26 21.37 -5.42
CA GLU A 118 9.69 22.47 -6.18
C GLU A 118 10.81 23.34 -6.74
N THR A 119 10.59 23.95 -7.89
CA THR A 119 11.46 25.02 -8.39
C THR A 119 10.82 26.36 -8.07
N ASN A 120 11.50 27.18 -7.27
CA ASN A 120 10.99 28.50 -6.91
C ASN A 120 11.09 29.50 -8.09
N HIS A 121 10.63 30.73 -7.88
CA HIS A 121 10.65 31.82 -8.87
C HIS A 121 12.06 32.21 -9.36
N ASP A 122 13.09 31.96 -8.55
CA ASP A 122 14.49 32.21 -8.89
C ASP A 122 15.14 31.03 -9.64
N GLY A 123 14.38 29.98 -9.94
CA GLY A 123 14.90 28.77 -10.57
C GLY A 123 15.67 27.84 -9.62
N VAL A 124 15.64 28.10 -8.32
CA VAL A 124 16.30 27.28 -7.30
C VAL A 124 15.39 26.14 -6.89
N MET A 125 15.94 24.93 -6.86
CA MET A 125 15.25 23.77 -6.31
C MET A 125 15.14 23.87 -4.79
N VAL A 126 13.91 23.81 -4.29
CA VAL A 126 13.56 23.74 -2.89
C VAL A 126 13.03 22.34 -2.60
N THR A 127 13.53 21.69 -1.55
CA THR A 127 12.93 20.45 -1.03
C THR A 127 12.05 20.80 0.16
N HIS A 128 10.82 20.33 0.15
CA HIS A 128 9.93 20.40 1.31
C HIS A 128 10.27 19.33 2.35
N ASP A 129 9.86 19.56 3.60
CA ASP A 129 10.00 18.56 4.66
C ASP A 129 9.21 17.28 4.34
N ALA A 130 9.71 16.15 4.83
CA ALA A 130 9.09 14.86 4.58
C ALA A 130 7.75 14.76 5.33
N VAL A 131 6.69 14.41 4.59
CA VAL A 131 5.32 14.29 5.11
C VAL A 131 4.97 12.81 5.28
N ALA A 132 4.47 12.42 6.45
CA ALA A 132 4.00 11.05 6.66
C ALA A 132 2.69 10.78 5.89
N VAL A 133 2.52 9.56 5.38
CA VAL A 133 1.31 9.10 4.65
C VAL A 133 0.03 9.34 5.44
N ASP A 134 0.09 9.27 6.78
CA ASP A 134 -1.07 9.49 7.65
C ASP A 134 -1.36 10.99 7.90
N GLN A 135 -0.44 11.89 7.57
CA GLN A 135 -0.67 13.34 7.67
C GLN A 135 -1.39 13.87 6.43
N ILE A 136 -1.38 13.12 5.33
CA ILE A 136 -2.00 13.52 4.07
C ILE A 136 -3.50 13.25 4.14
N SER A 137 -4.29 14.23 3.72
CA SER A 137 -5.74 14.10 3.57
C SER A 137 -6.13 13.86 2.12
N ASP A 138 -5.45 14.51 1.16
CA ASP A 138 -5.72 14.36 -0.27
C ASP A 138 -4.46 14.67 -1.11
N VAL A 139 -4.37 14.09 -2.31
CA VAL A 139 -3.32 14.40 -3.29
C VAL A 139 -3.92 14.50 -4.68
N ARG A 140 -3.65 15.62 -5.36
CA ARG A 140 -4.18 15.90 -6.70
C ARG A 140 -3.02 16.22 -7.63
N ARG A 141 -3.20 15.97 -8.92
CA ARG A 141 -2.27 16.52 -9.93
C ARG A 141 -2.45 18.03 -9.95
N ALA A 142 -1.35 18.77 -9.87
CA ALA A 142 -1.40 20.22 -10.00
C ALA A 142 -1.79 20.58 -11.44
N GLU A 143 -2.78 21.45 -11.59
CA GLU A 143 -3.11 22.03 -12.89
C GLU A 143 -1.99 23.01 -13.27
N ARG A 144 -1.50 22.89 -14.51
CA ARG A 144 -0.48 23.81 -15.06
C ARG A 144 -1.10 25.12 -15.48
#